data_AF-A0A087T759-F1
#
_entry.id   AF-A0A087T759-F1
#
_cell.length_a   1.000
_cell.length_b   1.000
_cell.length_c   1.000
_cell.angle_alpha   90.00
_cell.angle_beta   90.00
_cell.angle_gamma   90.00
#
_symmetry.space_group_name_H-M   'P 1'
#
loop_
_entity.id
_entity.type
_entity.pdbx_description
1 polymer ?
#
loop_
_entity_poly.entity_id
_entity_poly.type
_entity_poly.pdbx_seq_one_letter_code
_entity_poly.pdbx_strand_id
1 'polypeptide(L)'
;MTLTLPDFLVAVVLFSCVPLQYILVQNWGNTESSRAYAINRFINRLVEFRDRYLVFNSWKRWLFQLLKIGYFFPLTDDPDDVGESPAIEVMKYKQKNGFFAFSPEPRTYRSPEVKFRVGQVVIHKNWKYRGVVIGWDEKAKAPEEWLDNMHGPENKVSYFM
;
A
#
# COMPACT_ATOMS: atom_id res chain seq x y z
N MET A 1 -2.93 -53.13 -9.86
CA MET A 1 -1.99 -52.48 -10.79
C MET A 1 -1.54 -51.18 -10.14
N THR A 2 -0.43 -51.22 -9.39
CA THR A 2 0.07 -50.04 -8.67
C THR A 2 0.86 -49.18 -9.65
N LEU A 3 0.38 -47.97 -9.93
CA LEU A 3 1.12 -46.97 -10.71
C LEU A 3 2.47 -46.73 -10.05
N THR A 4 3.55 -47.02 -10.78
CA THR A 4 4.89 -46.76 -10.27
C THR A 4 5.20 -45.27 -10.42
N LEU A 5 6.05 -44.73 -9.53
CA LEU A 5 6.48 -43.33 -9.55
C LEU A 5 6.97 -42.84 -10.95
N PRO A 6 7.73 -43.64 -11.73
CA PRO A 6 8.10 -43.23 -13.09
C PRO A 6 6.90 -43.12 -14.04
N ASP A 7 5.89 -44.00 -13.93
CA ASP A 7 4.69 -43.93 -14.77
C ASP A 7 3.90 -42.64 -14.52
N PHE A 8 3.84 -42.19 -13.26
CA PHE A 8 3.22 -40.93 -12.89
C PHE A 8 3.99 -39.71 -13.45
N LEU A 9 5.32 -39.71 -13.38
CA LEU A 9 6.14 -38.64 -13.95
C LEU A 9 5.98 -38.55 -15.47
N VAL A 10 5.96 -39.69 -16.15
CA VAL A 10 5.72 -39.74 -17.60
C VAL A 10 4.34 -39.18 -17.95
N ALA A 11 3.30 -39.52 -17.18
CA ALA A 11 1.97 -38.97 -17.38
C ALA A 11 1.95 -37.45 -17.16
N VAL A 12 2.55 -36.92 -16.09
CA VAL A 12 2.61 -35.48 -15.82
C VAL A 12 3.36 -34.72 -16.92
N VAL A 13 4.46 -35.27 -17.42
CA VAL A 13 5.21 -34.68 -18.54
C VAL A 13 4.36 -34.67 -19.81
N LEU A 14 3.68 -35.76 -20.14
CA LEU A 14 2.80 -35.82 -21.31
C LEU A 14 1.62 -34.86 -21.23
N PHE A 15 0.97 -34.76 -20.07
CA PHE A 15 -0.14 -33.83 -19.87
C PHE A 15 0.29 -32.36 -19.83
N SER A 16 1.51 -32.08 -19.37
CA SER A 16 2.03 -30.71 -19.38
C SER A 16 2.52 -30.27 -20.76
N CYS A 17 2.97 -31.18 -21.63
CA CYS A 17 3.46 -30.86 -22.97
C CYS A 17 2.44 -30.09 -23.84
N VAL A 18 1.17 -30.48 -23.85
CA VAL A 18 0.13 -29.86 -24.70
C VAL A 18 -0.14 -28.39 -24.33
N PRO A 19 -0.42 -28.03 -23.06
CA PRO A 19 -0.57 -26.63 -22.67
C PRO A 19 0.74 -25.83 -22.81
N LEU A 20 1.90 -26.45 -22.60
CA LEU A 20 3.20 -25.80 -22.82
C LEU A 20 3.41 -25.43 -24.30
N GLN A 21 3.09 -26.34 -25.21
CA GLN A 21 3.13 -26.11 -26.65
C GLN A 21 2.18 -24.98 -27.06
N TYR A 22 0.96 -24.97 -26.54
CA TYR A 22 -0.03 -23.93 -26.82
C TYR A 22 0.46 -22.54 -26.37
N ILE A 23 1.04 -22.43 -25.17
CA ILE A 23 1.56 -21.18 -24.62
C ILE A 23 2.78 -20.66 -25.41
N LEU A 24 3.66 -21.56 -25.86
CA LEU A 24 4.83 -21.21 -26.66
C LEU A 24 4.43 -20.71 -28.05
N VAL A 25 3.49 -21.40 -28.71
CA VAL A 25 3.03 -21.03 -30.06
C VAL A 25 2.25 -19.71 -30.06
N GLN A 26 1.41 -19.46 -29.05
CA GLN A 26 0.64 -18.22 -28.97
C GLN A 26 1.50 -16.97 -28.78
N ASN A 27 2.69 -17.10 -28.18
CA ASN A 27 3.59 -15.98 -27.92
C ASN A 27 4.68 -15.77 -29.00
N TRP A 28 4.86 -16.68 -29.96
CA TRP A 28 5.84 -16.50 -31.02
C TRP A 28 5.28 -15.65 -32.17
N GLY A 29 5.75 -14.40 -32.28
CA GLY A 29 5.44 -13.52 -33.42
C GLY A 29 6.24 -13.88 -34.68
N ASN A 30 5.71 -13.57 -35.86
CA ASN A 30 6.29 -13.93 -37.17
C ASN A 30 7.46 -13.02 -37.61
N THR A 31 7.79 -11.94 -36.88
CA THR A 31 8.85 -10.97 -37.22
C THR A 31 9.96 -10.95 -36.16
N GLU A 32 11.21 -10.73 -36.58
CA GLU A 32 12.40 -10.81 -35.69
C GLU A 32 12.35 -9.83 -34.51
N SER A 33 11.94 -8.59 -34.76
CA SER A 33 11.79 -7.56 -33.71
C SER A 33 10.65 -7.88 -32.73
N SER A 34 9.58 -8.51 -33.21
CA SER A 34 8.44 -8.96 -32.39
C SER A 34 8.82 -10.18 -31.52
N ARG A 35 9.67 -11.08 -32.03
CA ARG A 35 10.18 -12.25 -31.29
C ARG A 35 11.04 -11.85 -30.11
N ALA A 36 11.96 -10.90 -30.29
CA ALA A 36 12.80 -10.40 -29.20
C ALA A 36 11.95 -9.78 -28.07
N TYR A 37 10.94 -8.99 -28.43
CA TYR A 37 10.00 -8.42 -27.45
C TYR A 37 9.17 -9.49 -26.73
N ALA A 38 8.65 -10.48 -27.47
CA ALA A 38 7.88 -11.58 -26.92
C ALA A 38 8.69 -12.47 -25.97
N ILE A 39 9.96 -12.74 -26.29
CA ILE A 39 10.89 -13.50 -25.45
C ILE A 39 11.17 -12.75 -24.15
N ASN A 40 11.49 -11.46 -24.21
CA ASN A 40 11.71 -10.66 -22.99
C ASN A 40 10.45 -10.61 -22.10
N ARG A 41 9.27 -10.47 -22.71
CA ARG A 41 7.99 -10.52 -21.99
C ARG A 41 7.75 -11.88 -21.32
N PHE A 42 8.08 -12.97 -22.01
CA PHE A 42 7.97 -14.33 -21.48
C PHE A 42 8.94 -14.56 -20.31
N ILE A 43 10.20 -14.12 -20.45
CA ILE A 43 11.21 -14.19 -19.39
C ILE A 43 10.73 -13.42 -18.15
N ASN A 44 10.24 -12.20 -18.32
CA ASN A 44 9.71 -11.43 -17.19
C ASN A 44 8.54 -12.15 -16.49
N ARG A 45 7.62 -12.75 -17.26
CA ARG A 45 6.54 -13.58 -16.68
C ARG A 45 7.05 -14.82 -15.95
N LEU A 46 8.10 -15.46 -16.46
CA LEU A 46 8.73 -16.61 -15.80
C LEU A 46 9.48 -16.19 -14.52
N VAL A 47 10.14 -15.04 -14.52
CA VAL A 47 10.80 -14.49 -13.33
C VAL A 47 9.76 -14.21 -12.26
N GLU A 48 8.66 -13.54 -12.61
CA GLU A 48 7.57 -13.31 -11.65
C GLU A 48 6.90 -14.62 -11.19
N PHE A 49 6.76 -15.61 -12.07
CA PHE A 49 6.22 -16.92 -11.70
C PHE A 49 7.16 -17.64 -10.74
N ARG A 50 8.47 -17.64 -11.01
CA ARG A 50 9.50 -18.20 -10.13
C ARG A 50 9.45 -17.53 -8.76
N ASP A 51 9.38 -16.21 -8.74
CA ASP A 51 9.40 -15.45 -7.49
C ASP A 51 8.11 -15.66 -6.68
N ARG A 52 6.97 -15.88 -7.34
CA ARG A 52 5.70 -16.20 -6.67
C ARG A 52 5.57 -17.66 -6.22
N TYR A 53 6.02 -18.62 -7.03
CA TYR A 53 5.68 -20.04 -6.85
C TYR A 53 6.87 -20.97 -6.63
N LEU A 54 8.11 -20.58 -6.92
CA LEU A 54 9.28 -21.46 -6.73
C LEU A 54 10.23 -20.96 -5.63
N VAL A 55 10.14 -19.67 -5.25
CA VAL A 55 10.94 -19.13 -4.15
C VAL A 55 10.38 -19.60 -2.81
N PHE A 56 11.21 -20.33 -2.08
CA PHE A 56 10.91 -20.90 -0.78
C PHE A 56 10.44 -19.86 0.26
N ASN A 57 10.93 -18.62 0.16
CA ASN A 57 10.51 -17.54 1.05
C ASN A 57 9.03 -17.14 0.85
N SER A 58 8.52 -17.21 -0.38
CA SER A 58 7.10 -16.94 -0.69
C SER A 58 6.19 -18.03 -0.11
N TRP A 59 6.62 -19.30 -0.17
CA TRP A 59 5.93 -20.41 0.47
C TRP A 59 5.96 -20.34 1.99
N LYS A 60 7.08 -19.92 2.60
CA LYS A 60 7.14 -19.63 4.03
C LYS A 60 6.10 -18.58 4.41
N ARG A 61 6.07 -17.44 3.71
CA ARG A 61 5.09 -16.36 3.97
C ARG A 61 3.65 -16.85 3.88
N TRP A 62 3.32 -17.59 2.82
CA TRP A 62 1.99 -18.20 2.65
C TRP A 62 1.66 -19.22 3.75
N LEU A 63 2.61 -20.09 4.12
CA LEU A 63 2.42 -21.10 5.17
C LEU A 63 2.25 -20.44 6.55
N PHE A 64 3.06 -19.42 6.86
CA PHE A 64 2.91 -18.63 8.07
C PHE A 64 1.59 -17.87 8.10
N GLN A 65 1.10 -17.37 6.95
CA GLN A 65 -0.21 -16.72 6.85
C GLN A 65 -1.35 -17.70 7.09
N LEU A 66 -1.26 -18.93 6.57
CA LEU A 66 -2.20 -20.00 6.87
C LEU A 66 -2.16 -20.46 8.33
N LEU A 67 -0.96 -20.57 8.92
CA LEU A 67 -0.81 -20.87 10.36
C LEU A 67 -1.36 -19.74 11.24
N LYS A 68 -1.20 -18.47 10.84
CA LYS A 68 -1.79 -17.30 11.52
C LYS A 68 -3.32 -17.30 11.46
N ILE A 69 -3.94 -17.85 10.41
CA ILE A 69 -5.42 -17.96 10.32
C ILE A 69 -5.99 -18.94 11.37
N GLY A 70 -5.22 -19.93 11.82
CA GLY A 70 -5.63 -20.87 12.88
C GLY A 70 -5.46 -20.35 14.31
N TYR A 71 -4.63 -19.32 14.52
CA TYR A 71 -4.37 -18.69 15.82
C TYR A 71 -4.91 -17.25 15.81
N PHE A 72 -6.14 -17.08 16.25
CA PHE A 72 -6.76 -15.78 16.55
C PHE A 72 -5.92 -14.97 17.57
N PHE A 73 -4.92 -14.18 17.14
CA PHE A 73 -4.36 -13.02 17.88
C PHE A 73 -3.42 -12.14 16.99
N PRO A 74 -3.38 -10.80 17.18
CA PRO A 74 -2.70 -9.87 16.27
C PRO A 74 -1.21 -9.75 16.65
N LEU A 75 -0.35 -10.32 15.82
CA LEU A 75 1.07 -9.99 15.79
C LEU A 75 1.45 -9.65 14.35
N THR A 76 1.23 -8.38 14.02
CA THR A 76 1.96 -7.69 12.96
C THR A 76 3.36 -7.41 13.47
N ASP A 77 4.24 -8.38 13.29
CA ASP A 77 5.67 -8.14 13.10
C ASP A 77 6.07 -9.08 11.96
N ASP A 78 6.21 -8.51 10.78
CA ASP A 78 6.86 -9.17 9.65
C ASP A 78 8.38 -8.99 9.88
N PRO A 79 9.14 -10.06 10.17
CA PRO A 79 10.57 -9.93 10.48
C PRO A 79 11.41 -9.43 9.29
N ASP A 80 10.84 -9.36 8.08
CA ASP A 80 11.48 -8.84 6.88
C ASP A 80 11.04 -7.41 6.52
N ASP A 81 10.08 -6.82 7.25
CA ASP A 81 9.72 -5.41 7.07
C ASP A 81 10.69 -4.55 7.88
N VAL A 82 11.84 -4.25 7.29
CA VAL A 82 12.74 -3.17 7.75
C VAL A 82 12.10 -1.81 7.40
N GLY A 83 10.79 -1.68 7.59
CA GLY A 83 10.13 -0.40 7.69
C GLY A 83 10.56 0.21 9.01
N GLU A 84 11.20 1.37 8.96
CA GLU A 84 11.41 2.18 10.16
C GLU A 84 10.06 2.30 10.85
N SER A 85 9.93 1.72 12.06
CA SER A 85 8.74 1.91 12.87
C SER A 85 8.57 3.42 13.03
N PRO A 86 7.41 4.01 12.65
CA PRO A 86 7.22 5.44 12.75
C PRO A 86 7.58 5.86 14.17
N ALA A 87 8.36 6.92 14.31
CA ALA A 87 8.88 7.39 15.60
C ALA A 87 7.75 8.01 16.45
N ILE A 88 6.79 7.19 16.86
CA ILE A 88 5.56 7.57 17.55
C ILE A 88 5.91 8.27 18.86
N GLU A 89 6.94 7.80 19.57
CA GLU A 89 7.41 8.41 20.81
C GLU A 89 7.98 9.82 20.57
N VAL A 90 8.73 10.00 19.49
CA VAL A 90 9.27 11.31 19.09
C VAL A 90 8.13 12.23 18.64
N MET A 91 7.16 11.73 17.89
CA MET A 91 5.97 12.49 17.49
C MET A 91 5.15 12.94 18.70
N LYS A 92 4.91 12.03 19.67
CA LYS A 92 4.20 12.33 20.93
C LYS A 92 4.97 13.33 21.79
N TYR A 93 6.29 13.21 21.88
CA TYR A 93 7.13 14.14 22.62
C TYR A 93 7.14 15.54 21.99
N LYS A 94 7.32 15.60 20.67
CA LYS A 94 7.40 16.87 19.92
C LYS A 94 6.07 17.60 19.86
N GLN A 95 4.95 16.86 19.86
CA GLN A 95 3.60 17.41 19.70
C GLN A 95 2.61 16.88 20.72
N LYS A 96 2.89 17.11 22.01
CA LYS A 96 2.02 16.72 23.12
C LYS A 96 0.57 17.20 22.99
N ASN A 97 0.37 18.35 22.32
CA ASN A 97 -0.95 19.01 22.20
C ASN A 97 -1.68 18.69 20.88
N GLY A 98 -1.02 18.07 19.89
CA GLY A 98 -1.65 17.65 18.63
C GLY A 98 -2.34 18.77 17.83
N PHE A 99 -1.81 19.99 17.85
CA PHE A 99 -2.39 21.12 17.13
C PHE A 99 -2.18 21.03 15.61
N PHE A 100 -3.00 21.73 14.85
CA PHE A 100 -2.85 21.89 13.39
C PHE A 100 -2.79 20.57 12.61
N ALA A 101 -3.72 19.66 12.90
CA ALA A 101 -3.84 18.38 12.22
C ALA A 101 -2.66 17.40 12.41
N PHE A 102 -1.83 17.59 13.43
CA PHE A 102 -0.74 16.67 13.81
C PHE A 102 -1.12 15.69 14.92
N SER A 103 -2.42 15.32 15.03
CA SER A 103 -2.82 14.26 15.94
C SER A 103 -2.05 12.95 15.63
N PRO A 104 -1.54 12.23 16.63
CA PRO A 104 -0.88 10.94 16.43
C PRO A 104 -1.87 9.84 16.00
N GLU A 105 -3.16 10.08 16.12
CA GLU A 105 -4.21 9.15 15.72
C GLU A 105 -4.46 9.21 14.20
N PRO A 106 -4.37 8.09 13.48
CA PRO A 106 -4.62 8.06 12.05
C PRO A 106 -6.10 8.34 11.73
N ARG A 107 -6.35 9.23 10.77
CA ARG A 107 -7.69 9.60 10.30
C ARG A 107 -8.02 8.79 9.05
N THR A 108 -8.93 7.82 9.16
CA THR A 108 -9.25 6.89 8.07
C THR A 108 -10.23 7.48 7.04
N TYR A 109 -11.22 8.26 7.49
CA TYR A 109 -12.25 8.84 6.63
C TYR A 109 -12.30 10.35 6.80
N ARG A 110 -12.39 11.07 5.68
CA ARG A 110 -12.59 12.52 5.67
C ARG A 110 -14.05 12.83 5.98
N SER A 111 -14.29 13.71 6.95
CA SER A 111 -15.64 14.23 7.20
C SER A 111 -16.16 15.02 5.98
N PRO A 112 -17.44 14.84 5.58
CA PRO A 112 -18.03 15.56 4.45
C PRO A 112 -18.11 17.07 4.67
N GLU A 113 -17.99 17.54 5.91
CA GLU A 113 -18.01 18.96 6.28
C GLU A 113 -16.70 19.69 5.94
N VAL A 114 -15.62 18.93 5.70
CA VAL A 114 -14.30 19.48 5.41
C VAL A 114 -14.31 20.09 4.02
N LYS A 115 -13.94 21.37 3.87
CA LYS A 115 -14.07 22.11 2.60
C LYS A 115 -12.87 21.95 1.68
N PHE A 116 -11.65 21.89 2.23
CA PHE A 116 -10.42 21.90 1.43
C PHE A 116 -9.69 20.57 1.49
N ARG A 117 -9.02 20.17 0.41
CA ARG A 117 -8.28 18.90 0.33
C ARG A 117 -6.82 19.09 0.73
N VAL A 118 -6.22 18.05 1.31
CA VAL A 118 -4.76 18.02 1.54
C VAL A 118 -4.04 18.16 0.19
N GLY A 119 -3.02 19.01 0.15
CA GLY A 119 -2.28 19.38 -1.06
C GLY A 119 -2.89 20.54 -1.86
N GLN A 120 -4.07 21.04 -1.49
CA GLN A 120 -4.68 22.17 -2.17
C GLN A 120 -3.97 23.49 -1.79
N VAL A 121 -3.69 24.33 -2.78
CA VAL A 121 -3.16 25.68 -2.57
C VAL A 121 -4.32 26.63 -2.27
N VAL A 122 -4.23 27.36 -1.17
CA VAL A 122 -5.26 28.30 -0.69
C VAL A 122 -4.64 29.66 -0.38
N ILE A 123 -5.46 30.70 -0.42
CA ILE A 123 -5.08 32.07 -0.03
C ILE A 123 -5.88 32.46 1.20
N HIS A 124 -5.18 32.92 2.25
CA HIS A 124 -5.84 33.39 3.46
C HIS A 124 -6.70 34.63 3.18
N LYS A 125 -7.95 34.65 3.64
CA LYS A 125 -8.94 35.70 3.28
C LYS A 125 -8.49 37.10 3.72
N ASN A 126 -8.02 37.23 4.96
CA ASN A 126 -7.66 38.52 5.55
C ASN A 126 -6.20 38.91 5.24
N TRP A 127 -5.25 38.06 5.61
CA TRP A 127 -3.81 38.30 5.49
C TRP A 127 -3.19 38.04 4.10
N LYS A 128 -3.97 37.53 3.13
CA LYS A 128 -3.59 37.32 1.71
C LYS A 128 -2.34 36.47 1.41
N TYR A 129 -1.76 35.78 2.39
CA TYR A 129 -0.68 34.83 2.12
C TYR A 129 -1.19 33.56 1.43
N ARG A 130 -0.31 32.93 0.63
CA ARG A 130 -0.54 31.62 0.00
C ARG A 130 -0.02 30.50 0.91
N GLY A 131 -0.80 29.44 1.04
CA GLY A 131 -0.41 28.26 1.78
C GLY A 131 -0.91 26.98 1.11
N VAL A 132 -0.42 25.84 1.58
CA VAL A 132 -0.86 24.51 1.15
C VAL A 132 -1.48 23.82 2.35
N VAL A 133 -2.63 23.17 2.15
CA VAL A 133 -3.30 22.38 3.18
C VAL A 133 -2.50 21.11 3.44
N ILE A 134 -1.96 20.94 4.66
CA ILE A 134 -1.16 19.78 5.06
C ILE A 134 -1.95 18.69 5.80
N GLY A 135 -3.14 19.02 6.29
CA GLY A 135 -3.98 18.12 7.09
C GLY A 135 -5.34 18.75 7.37
N TRP A 136 -6.23 18.01 8.03
CA TRP A 136 -7.57 18.48 8.42
C TRP A 136 -7.97 17.90 9.77
N ASP A 137 -8.65 18.68 10.62
CA ASP A 137 -9.28 18.20 11.85
C ASP A 137 -10.78 18.48 11.80
N GLU A 138 -11.60 17.67 12.47
CA GLU A 138 -13.05 17.90 12.58
C GLU A 138 -13.36 19.17 13.39
N LYS A 139 -12.54 19.44 14.41
CA LYS A 139 -12.61 20.63 15.26
C LYS A 139 -11.30 21.38 15.16
N ALA A 140 -11.35 22.70 15.11
CA ALA A 140 -10.16 23.53 15.08
C ALA A 140 -9.34 23.34 16.36
N LYS A 141 -8.27 22.54 16.27
CA LYS A 141 -7.29 22.31 17.33
C LYS A 141 -6.10 23.23 17.10
N ALA A 142 -6.16 24.42 17.69
CA ALA A 142 -5.06 25.39 17.70
C ALA A 142 -5.07 26.14 19.04
N PRO A 143 -3.96 26.80 19.43
CA PRO A 143 -3.94 27.69 20.58
C PRO A 143 -5.03 28.77 20.48
N GLU A 144 -5.69 29.10 21.58
CA GLU A 144 -6.81 30.06 21.57
C GLU A 144 -6.39 31.44 21.05
N GLU A 145 -5.21 31.92 21.47
CA GLU A 145 -4.62 33.17 20.96
C GLU A 145 -4.45 33.16 19.44
N TRP A 146 -4.11 32.01 18.86
CA TRP A 146 -3.96 31.86 17.41
C TRP A 146 -5.33 31.91 16.72
N LEU A 147 -6.33 31.24 17.27
CA LEU A 147 -7.70 31.25 16.74
C LEU A 147 -8.27 32.67 16.75
N ASP A 148 -8.05 33.42 17.82
CA ASP A 148 -8.50 34.80 17.95
C ASP A 148 -7.87 35.71 16.89
N ASN A 149 -6.57 35.58 16.67
CA ASN A 149 -5.84 36.37 15.67
C ASN A 149 -6.21 36.02 14.22
N MET A 150 -6.60 34.77 13.96
CA MET A 150 -6.86 34.29 12.59
C MET A 150 -8.33 34.38 12.17
N HIS A 151 -9.25 34.10 13.10
CA HIS A 151 -10.69 33.97 12.82
C HIS A 151 -11.54 35.07 13.46
N GLY A 152 -10.99 35.83 14.42
CA GLY A 152 -11.74 36.77 15.23
C GLY A 152 -12.71 36.08 16.20
N PRO A 153 -13.31 36.84 17.14
CA PRO A 153 -14.16 36.26 18.20
C PRO A 153 -15.45 35.60 17.68
N GLU A 154 -15.89 35.93 16.46
CA GLU A 154 -17.19 35.55 15.89
C GLU A 154 -17.22 34.20 15.14
N ASN A 155 -16.08 33.65 14.73
CA ASN A 155 -16.00 32.43 13.88
C ASN A 155 -15.34 31.23 14.58
N LYS A 156 -15.41 31.14 15.92
CA LYS A 156 -14.74 30.07 16.69
C LYS A 156 -15.34 28.66 16.50
N VAL A 157 -16.60 28.57 16.10
CA VAL A 157 -17.38 27.30 16.13
C VAL A 157 -17.63 26.73 14.72
N SER A 158 -17.27 27.46 13.69
CA SER A 158 -17.51 27.01 12.34
C SER A 158 -16.50 25.93 11.96
N TYR A 159 -17.02 24.72 11.74
CA TYR A 159 -16.33 23.58 11.14
C TYR A 159 -15.52 24.03 9.92
N PHE A 160 -14.21 24.17 10.10
CA PHE A 160 -13.29 24.55 9.05
C PHE A 160 -11.93 23.88 9.24
N MET A 161 -11.75 22.81 8.47
CA MET A 161 -10.65 22.67 7.50
C MET A 161 -11.23 22.07 6.22
#